data_AF-A0A257N3A7-F1
#
_entry.id   AF-A0A257N3A7-F1
#
_cell.length_a   1.000
_cell.length_b   1.000
_cell.length_c   1.000
_cell.angle_alpha   90.00
_cell.angle_beta   90.00
_cell.angle_gamma   90.00
#
_symmetry.space_group_name_H-M   'P 1'
#
loop_
_entity.id
_entity.type
_entity.pdbx_description
1 polymer ?
#
loop_
_entity_poly.entity_id
_entity_poly.type
_entity_poly.pdbx_seq_one_letter_code
_entity_poly.pdbx_strand_id
1 'polypeptide(L)'
;EKILDKEEQQARKLSKKERTEIKDELIFDLLPKAFTFSRKIYAYIDPKGGWLIVDAASAKSAEDLLSLLRKSLGSLPAVPLNTLEKPTTTMTQWLLNNKAPDDITIEDECELRSPEEAGGIIRCKRHDLALPEIKNHLDTGKEVIKLAISWADRISFIIDENLSIKRLRFLDLIQDQVADIETNDEAAQFDVDFSIMSAELANFLPRLIELFGGENKA
;
A
#
# COMPACT_ATOMS: atom_id res chain seq x y z
N GLU A 1 18.23 -9.19 -32.51
CA GLU A 1 18.01 -9.69 -33.88
C GLU A 1 18.08 -8.55 -34.89
N LYS A 2 17.01 -7.78 -35.18
CA LYS A 2 17.02 -6.68 -36.20
C LYS A 2 18.25 -5.74 -36.20
N ILE A 3 18.80 -5.39 -35.04
CA ILE A 3 20.04 -4.58 -34.94
C ILE A 3 21.28 -5.36 -35.40
N LEU A 4 21.43 -6.62 -34.96
CA LEU A 4 22.57 -7.47 -35.32
C LEU A 4 22.57 -7.75 -36.83
N ASP A 5 21.41 -8.06 -37.40
CA ASP A 5 21.27 -8.33 -38.84
C ASP A 5 21.69 -7.12 -39.68
N LYS A 6 21.30 -5.90 -39.28
CA LYS A 6 21.73 -4.66 -39.94
C LYS A 6 23.22 -4.36 -39.73
N GLU A 7 23.79 -4.66 -38.56
CA GLU A 7 25.22 -4.47 -38.30
C GLU A 7 26.07 -5.45 -39.11
N GLU A 8 25.64 -6.71 -39.27
CA GLU A 8 26.30 -7.72 -40.09
C GLU A 8 26.21 -7.38 -41.59
N GLN A 9 25.04 -6.97 -42.08
CA GLN A 9 24.86 -6.54 -43.48
C GLN A 9 25.71 -5.33 -43.86
N GLN A 10 25.91 -4.39 -42.93
CA GLN A 10 26.67 -3.16 -43.18
C GLN A 10 28.13 -3.25 -42.74
N ALA A 11 28.55 -4.38 -42.17
CA ALA A 11 29.88 -4.61 -41.58
C ALA A 11 30.35 -3.47 -40.63
N ARG A 12 29.41 -2.84 -39.93
CA ARG A 12 29.68 -1.75 -38.98
C ARG A 12 28.68 -1.72 -37.84
N LYS A 13 29.03 -1.04 -36.76
CA LYS A 13 28.09 -0.75 -35.67
C LYS A 13 27.08 0.33 -36.08
N LEU A 14 25.83 0.14 -35.66
CA LEU A 14 24.77 1.15 -35.81
C LEU A 14 24.92 2.23 -34.75
N SER A 15 24.68 3.48 -35.17
CA SER A 15 24.63 4.62 -34.27
C SER A 15 23.43 4.54 -33.31
N LYS A 16 23.47 5.32 -32.23
CA LYS A 16 22.35 5.40 -31.26
C LYS A 16 21.03 5.78 -31.95
N LYS A 17 21.08 6.68 -32.94
CA LYS A 17 19.91 7.14 -33.70
C LYS A 17 19.29 5.99 -34.50
N GLU A 18 20.08 5.26 -35.27
CA GLU A 18 19.62 4.12 -36.07
C GLU A 18 19.02 3.01 -35.21
N ARG A 19 19.60 2.76 -34.03
CA ARG A 19 19.06 1.78 -33.06
C ARG A 19 17.71 2.21 -32.49
N THR A 20 17.52 3.51 -32.20
CA THR A 20 16.24 4.05 -31.74
C THR A 20 15.19 3.97 -32.84
N GLU A 21 15.53 4.29 -34.10
CA GLU A 21 14.61 4.18 -35.24
C GLU A 21 14.10 2.74 -35.41
N ILE A 22 15.01 1.74 -35.35
CA ILE A 22 14.64 0.32 -35.40
C ILE A 22 13.73 -0.06 -34.23
N LYS A 23 13.99 0.47 -33.03
CA LYS A 23 13.16 0.22 -31.85
C LYS A 23 11.75 0.79 -32.04
N ASP A 24 11.64 2.02 -32.54
CA ASP A 24 10.35 2.69 -32.72
C ASP A 24 9.52 2.02 -33.83
N GLU A 25 10.15 1.61 -34.93
CA GLU A 25 9.54 0.79 -35.99
C GLU A 25 9.00 -0.53 -35.42
N LEU A 26 9.81 -1.21 -34.59
CA LEU A 26 9.41 -2.46 -33.96
C LEU A 26 8.28 -2.28 -32.94
N ILE A 27 8.24 -1.15 -32.22
CA ILE A 27 7.09 -0.80 -31.37
C ILE A 27 5.85 -0.61 -32.24
N PHE A 28 5.94 0.13 -33.34
CA PHE A 28 4.80 0.35 -34.25
C PHE A 28 4.29 -0.97 -34.86
N ASP A 29 5.18 -1.86 -35.26
CA ASP A 29 4.84 -3.19 -35.82
C ASP A 29 4.17 -4.12 -34.80
N LEU A 30 4.61 -4.06 -33.54
CA LEU A 30 4.18 -4.98 -32.48
C LEU A 30 3.00 -4.46 -31.66
N LEU A 31 2.81 -3.13 -31.58
CA LEU A 31 1.74 -2.54 -30.78
C LEU A 31 0.33 -3.05 -31.16
N PRO A 32 -0.04 -3.22 -32.45
CA PRO A 32 -1.34 -3.80 -32.83
C PRO A 32 -1.51 -5.27 -32.43
N LYS A 33 -0.40 -5.98 -32.17
CA LYS A 33 -0.38 -7.40 -31.77
C LYS A 33 -0.30 -7.56 -30.25
N ALA A 34 -0.12 -6.46 -29.52
CA ALA A 34 0.04 -6.50 -28.07
C ALA A 34 -1.31 -6.78 -27.39
N PHE A 35 -1.30 -7.71 -26.43
CA PHE A 35 -2.45 -7.92 -25.58
C PHE A 35 -2.67 -6.71 -24.68
N THR A 36 -3.95 -6.34 -24.48
CA THR A 36 -4.32 -5.27 -23.55
C THR A 36 -4.46 -5.84 -22.14
N PHE A 37 -3.84 -5.17 -21.18
CA PHE A 37 -4.06 -5.41 -19.75
C PHE A 37 -4.82 -4.23 -19.17
N SER A 38 -6.07 -4.45 -18.76
CA SER A 38 -6.87 -3.45 -18.06
C SER A 38 -6.79 -3.67 -16.55
N ARG A 39 -6.52 -2.61 -15.79
CA ARG A 39 -6.59 -2.61 -14.34
C ARG A 39 -7.58 -1.55 -13.89
N LYS A 40 -8.45 -1.90 -12.94
CA LYS A 40 -9.29 -0.94 -12.23
C LYS A 40 -8.60 -0.56 -10.92
N ILE A 41 -8.66 0.73 -10.57
CA ILE A 41 -8.24 1.26 -9.28
C ILE A 41 -9.44 2.03 -8.75
N TYR A 42 -9.89 1.67 -7.56
CA TYR A 42 -11.01 2.33 -6.91
C TYR A 42 -10.48 3.43 -5.99
N ALA A 43 -11.24 4.49 -5.86
CA ALA A 43 -11.00 5.51 -4.86
C ALA A 43 -12.35 6.03 -4.37
N TYR A 44 -12.41 6.43 -3.10
CA TYR A 44 -13.57 7.14 -2.58
C TYR A 44 -13.14 8.40 -1.84
N ILE A 45 -14.00 9.40 -1.92
CA ILE A 45 -13.81 10.70 -1.28
C ILE A 45 -14.76 10.75 -0.10
N ASP A 46 -14.22 11.05 1.08
CA ASP A 46 -14.99 11.37 2.28
C ASP A 46 -14.83 12.87 2.58
N PRO A 47 -15.76 13.73 2.11
CA PRO A 47 -15.69 15.15 2.36
C PRO A 47 -15.90 15.52 3.83
N LYS A 48 -16.54 14.67 4.63
CA LYS A 48 -16.81 14.94 6.05
C LYS A 48 -15.56 14.71 6.89
N GLY A 49 -14.86 13.60 6.65
CA GLY A 49 -13.58 13.28 7.28
C GLY A 49 -12.38 13.97 6.64
N GLY A 50 -12.54 14.53 5.43
CA GLY A 50 -11.46 15.17 4.68
C GLY A 50 -10.52 14.19 3.98
N TRP A 51 -10.96 12.95 3.75
CA TRP A 51 -10.14 11.89 3.19
C TRP A 51 -10.37 11.67 1.69
N LEU A 52 -9.29 11.33 1.00
CA LEU A 52 -9.33 10.69 -0.31
C LEU A 52 -8.57 9.38 -0.20
N ILE A 53 -9.33 8.28 -0.25
CA ILE A 53 -8.79 6.93 -0.03
C ILE A 53 -8.70 6.25 -1.37
N VAL A 54 -7.52 5.72 -1.68
CA VAL A 54 -7.24 5.04 -2.95
C VAL A 54 -6.92 3.59 -2.65
N ASP A 55 -7.67 2.67 -3.26
CA ASP A 55 -7.42 1.23 -3.20
C ASP A 55 -6.23 0.87 -4.09
N ALA A 56 -5.03 1.14 -3.56
CA ALA A 56 -3.77 0.90 -4.26
C ALA A 56 -2.68 0.43 -3.29
N ALA A 57 -2.05 -0.70 -3.63
CA ALA A 57 -0.93 -1.26 -2.88
C ALA A 57 0.41 -0.49 -3.04
N SER A 58 0.47 0.51 -3.93
CA SER A 58 1.68 1.31 -4.15
C SER A 58 1.36 2.80 -4.29
N ALA A 59 2.23 3.64 -3.73
CA ALA A 59 2.13 5.09 -3.81
C ALA A 59 2.07 5.60 -5.26
N LYS A 60 2.82 4.96 -6.18
CA LYS A 60 2.78 5.30 -7.60
C LYS A 60 1.39 5.12 -8.21
N SER A 61 0.74 3.98 -7.96
CA SER A 61 -0.62 3.74 -8.46
C SER A 61 -1.64 4.72 -7.88
N ALA A 62 -1.48 5.13 -6.61
CA ALA A 62 -2.31 6.18 -6.01
C ALA A 62 -2.07 7.54 -6.69
N GLU A 63 -0.80 7.92 -6.91
CA GLU A 63 -0.44 9.18 -7.54
C GLU A 63 -0.89 9.28 -9.00
N ASP A 64 -0.85 8.18 -9.76
CA ASP A 64 -1.39 8.12 -11.12
C ASP A 64 -2.90 8.46 -11.14
N LEU A 65 -3.68 7.91 -10.19
CA LEU A 65 -5.10 8.22 -10.02
C LEU A 65 -5.31 9.68 -9.58
N LEU A 66 -4.55 10.16 -8.59
CA LEU A 66 -4.63 11.55 -8.13
C LEU A 66 -4.28 12.55 -9.23
N SER A 67 -3.31 12.23 -10.07
CA SER A 67 -2.92 13.04 -11.21
C SER A 67 -4.03 13.15 -12.26
N LEU A 68 -4.69 12.02 -12.56
CA LEU A 68 -5.85 12.00 -13.44
C LEU A 68 -7.02 12.81 -12.85
N LEU A 69 -7.27 12.66 -11.55
CA LEU A 69 -8.34 13.38 -10.85
C LEU A 69 -8.05 14.88 -10.82
N ARG A 70 -6.82 15.31 -10.51
CA ARG A 70 -6.37 16.71 -10.60
C ARG A 70 -6.59 17.30 -11.98
N LYS A 71 -6.22 16.57 -13.04
CA LYS A 71 -6.43 17.01 -14.43
C LYS A 71 -7.91 17.17 -14.76
N SER A 72 -8.77 16.32 -14.18
CA SER A 72 -10.21 16.32 -14.44
C SER A 72 -10.95 17.41 -13.68
N LEU A 73 -10.54 17.69 -12.43
CA LEU A 73 -11.16 18.69 -11.55
C LEU A 73 -10.53 20.09 -11.65
N GLY A 74 -9.34 20.20 -12.24
CA GLY A 74 -8.54 21.43 -12.28
C GLY A 74 -7.67 21.63 -11.04
N SER A 75 -8.23 21.43 -9.84
CA SER A 75 -7.48 21.45 -8.58
C SER A 75 -7.91 20.32 -7.63
N LEU A 76 -6.95 19.78 -6.89
CA LEU A 76 -7.19 18.81 -5.81
C LEU A 76 -6.03 18.90 -4.81
N PRO A 77 -6.17 19.70 -3.74
CA PRO A 77 -5.14 19.89 -2.72
C PRO A 77 -5.13 18.71 -1.73
N ALA A 78 -4.79 17.51 -2.23
CA ALA A 78 -4.61 16.32 -1.41
C ALA A 78 -3.11 16.08 -1.15
N VAL A 79 -2.77 15.81 0.12
CA VAL A 79 -1.42 15.45 0.57
C VAL A 79 -1.45 14.07 1.22
N PRO A 80 -0.37 13.27 1.15
CA PRO A 80 -0.26 12.02 1.89
C PRO A 80 -0.36 12.24 3.39
N LEU A 81 -0.89 11.24 4.11
CA LEU A 81 -0.93 11.26 5.57
C LEU A 81 0.48 11.35 6.16
N ASN A 82 0.65 12.24 7.13
CA ASN A 82 1.87 12.37 7.90
C ASN A 82 1.52 12.48 9.39
N THR A 83 2.33 11.85 10.24
CA THR A 83 2.08 11.76 11.68
C THR A 83 3.21 12.40 12.48
N LEU A 84 2.93 12.73 13.75
CA LEU A 84 3.94 13.34 14.64
C LEU A 84 5.03 12.34 15.01
N GLU A 85 4.66 11.11 15.34
CA GLU A 85 5.60 10.02 15.60
C GLU A 85 5.92 9.25 14.33
N LYS A 86 7.18 8.83 14.20
CA LYS A 86 7.62 8.02 13.08
C LYS A 86 7.03 6.61 13.21
N PRO A 87 6.35 6.06 12.18
CA PRO A 87 5.75 4.73 12.26
C PRO A 87 6.77 3.64 12.60
N THR A 88 7.99 3.73 12.07
CA THR A 88 9.07 2.78 12.36
C THR A 88 9.42 2.76 13.84
N THR A 89 9.55 3.93 14.47
CA THR A 89 9.86 4.05 15.90
C THR A 89 8.72 3.48 16.75
N THR A 90 7.47 3.86 16.47
CA THR A 90 6.30 3.39 17.22
C THR A 90 6.14 1.87 17.14
N MET A 91 6.16 1.29 15.93
CA MET A 91 6.05 -0.15 15.73
C MET A 91 7.20 -0.93 16.39
N THR A 92 8.42 -0.38 16.33
CA THR A 92 9.59 -0.98 16.99
C THR A 92 9.43 -1.00 18.50
N GLN A 93 8.89 0.06 19.09
CA GLN A 93 8.60 0.12 20.53
C GLN A 93 7.53 -0.89 20.95
N TRP A 94 6.50 -1.13 20.12
CA TRP A 94 5.49 -2.13 20.42
C TRP A 94 6.08 -3.54 20.51
N LEU A 95 6.93 -3.93 19.56
CA LEU A 95 7.59 -5.24 19.59
C LEU A 95 8.64 -5.34 20.71
N LEU A 96 9.47 -4.31 20.91
CA LEU A 96 10.51 -4.31 21.96
C LEU A 96 9.95 -4.49 23.37
N ASN A 97 8.83 -3.82 23.65
CA ASN A 97 8.18 -3.83 24.96
C ASN A 97 7.10 -4.90 25.08
N ASN A 98 6.83 -5.65 23.99
CA ASN A 98 5.69 -6.55 23.85
C ASN A 98 4.38 -5.88 24.33
N LYS A 99 4.19 -4.63 23.91
CA LYS A 99 3.11 -3.77 24.40
C LYS A 99 2.64 -2.83 23.28
N ALA A 100 1.53 -3.18 22.66
CA ALA A 100 0.72 -2.29 21.84
C ALA A 100 -0.43 -1.68 22.69
N PRO A 101 -1.15 -0.67 22.19
CA PRO A 101 -2.41 -0.22 22.79
C PRO A 101 -3.44 -1.35 22.90
N ASP A 102 -4.36 -1.25 23.85
CA ASP A 102 -5.31 -2.34 24.19
C ASP A 102 -6.22 -2.77 23.03
N ASP A 103 -6.47 -1.87 22.07
CA ASP A 103 -7.29 -2.11 20.88
C ASP A 103 -6.46 -2.58 19.67
N ILE A 104 -5.17 -2.85 19.85
CA ILE A 104 -4.26 -3.31 18.80
C ILE A 104 -3.67 -4.67 19.17
N THR A 105 -3.93 -5.65 18.31
CA THR A 105 -3.31 -6.97 18.39
C THR A 105 -2.19 -7.05 17.36
N ILE A 106 -1.00 -7.42 17.82
CA ILE A 106 0.15 -7.69 16.93
C ILE A 106 -0.03 -9.09 16.34
N GLU A 107 0.01 -9.18 15.01
CA GLU A 107 -0.16 -10.43 14.27
C GLU A 107 1.20 -11.11 13.98
N ASP A 108 1.20 -12.12 13.12
CA ASP A 108 2.30 -13.07 12.92
C ASP A 108 3.31 -12.69 11.81
N GLU A 109 3.31 -11.44 11.35
CA GLU A 109 4.13 -10.98 10.23
C GLU A 109 4.78 -9.60 10.45
N CYS A 110 6.09 -9.51 10.23
CA CYS A 110 6.82 -8.25 10.24
C CYS A 110 7.98 -8.23 9.23
N GLU A 111 8.43 -7.03 8.87
CA GLU A 111 9.67 -6.82 8.13
C GLU A 111 10.57 -5.89 8.95
N LEU A 112 11.78 -6.35 9.25
CA LEU A 112 12.80 -5.62 10.00
C LEU A 112 13.90 -5.19 9.04
N ARG A 113 14.40 -3.96 9.20
CA ARG A 113 15.49 -3.41 8.37
C ARG A 113 16.52 -2.72 9.25
N SER A 114 17.80 -2.94 8.96
CA SER A 114 18.87 -2.13 9.54
C SER A 114 18.80 -0.69 8.98
N PRO A 115 19.12 0.35 9.78
CA PRO A 115 19.00 1.75 9.35
C PRO A 115 20.00 2.16 8.25
N GLU A 116 21.02 1.36 8.01
CA GLU A 116 22.00 1.57 6.93
C GLU A 116 21.37 1.36 5.55
N GLU A 117 21.80 2.13 4.55
CA GLU A 117 21.22 2.17 3.20
C GLU A 117 21.30 0.82 2.44
N ALA A 118 22.29 -0.01 2.79
CA ALA A 118 22.44 -1.40 2.32
C ALA A 118 22.21 -2.44 3.45
N GLY A 119 21.47 -2.03 4.49
CA GLY A 119 21.22 -2.81 5.68
C GLY A 119 20.47 -4.10 5.42
N GLY A 120 20.76 -5.13 6.22
CA GLY A 120 20.09 -6.42 6.13
C GLY A 120 18.58 -6.30 6.39
N ILE A 121 17.79 -7.03 5.60
CA ILE A 121 16.34 -7.13 5.74
C ILE A 121 15.99 -8.52 6.26
N ILE A 122 15.12 -8.58 7.28
CA ILE A 122 14.56 -9.83 7.81
C ILE A 122 13.04 -9.77 7.61
N ARG A 123 12.48 -10.84 7.05
CA ARG A 123 11.03 -10.99 6.85
C ARG A 123 10.55 -12.20 7.62
N CYS A 124 9.68 -11.95 8.59
CA CYS A 124 9.04 -12.97 9.39
C CYS A 124 7.59 -13.10 8.94
N LYS A 125 7.11 -14.33 8.76
CA LYS A 125 5.72 -14.64 8.42
C LYS A 125 5.29 -15.88 9.18
N ARG A 126 4.06 -15.90 9.68
CA ARG A 126 3.54 -17.02 10.49
C ARG A 126 4.46 -17.34 11.66
N HIS A 127 4.90 -16.28 12.34
CA HIS A 127 5.83 -16.37 13.45
C HIS A 127 5.30 -15.57 14.64
N ASP A 128 5.50 -16.09 15.84
CA ASP A 128 5.17 -15.37 17.06
C ASP A 128 6.20 -14.25 17.26
N LEU A 129 5.75 -13.01 17.16
CA LEU A 129 6.61 -11.84 17.21
C LEU A 129 7.03 -11.45 18.64
N ALA A 130 6.48 -12.11 19.67
CA ALA A 130 6.87 -11.93 21.06
C ALA A 130 8.08 -12.80 21.46
N LEU A 131 8.54 -13.70 20.59
CA LEU A 131 9.64 -14.59 20.88
C LEU A 131 11.01 -13.87 20.93
N PRO A 132 11.98 -14.39 21.71
CA PRO A 132 13.27 -13.74 21.93
C PRO A 132 14.09 -13.48 20.65
N GLU A 133 13.92 -14.27 19.59
CA GLU A 133 14.66 -14.08 18.33
C GLU A 133 14.32 -12.75 17.67
N ILE A 134 13.05 -12.35 17.70
CA ILE A 134 12.60 -11.05 17.17
C ILE A 134 13.18 -9.93 18.02
N LYS A 135 13.10 -10.06 19.36
CA LYS A 135 13.69 -9.07 20.27
C LYS A 135 15.19 -8.91 20.06
N ASN A 136 15.94 -10.00 19.88
CA ASN A 136 17.37 -9.95 19.60
C ASN A 136 17.67 -9.14 18.33
N HIS A 137 16.86 -9.27 17.28
CA HIS A 137 17.03 -8.47 16.07
C HIS A 137 16.81 -6.98 16.32
N LEU A 138 15.81 -6.62 17.11
CA LEU A 138 15.52 -5.23 17.49
C LEU A 138 16.62 -4.66 18.40
N ASP A 139 17.10 -5.42 19.38
CA ASP A 139 18.21 -5.05 20.27
C ASP A 139 19.53 -4.85 19.51
N THR A 140 19.71 -5.51 18.35
CA THR A 140 20.84 -5.25 17.43
C THR A 140 20.65 -4.01 16.54
N GLY A 141 19.62 -3.20 16.80
CA GLY A 141 19.37 -1.93 16.10
C GLY A 141 18.59 -2.06 14.79
N LYS A 142 17.88 -3.17 14.55
CA LYS A 142 16.93 -3.23 13.42
C LYS A 142 15.63 -2.56 13.82
N GLU A 143 15.02 -1.89 12.85
CA GLU A 143 13.73 -1.23 13.02
C GLU A 143 12.64 -1.98 12.26
N VAL A 144 11.42 -1.94 12.80
CA VAL A 144 10.23 -2.48 12.16
C VAL A 144 9.80 -1.54 11.05
N ILE A 145 9.84 -2.01 9.79
CA ILE A 145 9.39 -1.24 8.62
C ILE A 145 8.03 -1.70 8.09
N LYS A 146 7.60 -2.91 8.48
CA LYS A 146 6.22 -3.38 8.29
C LYS A 146 5.79 -4.23 9.47
N LEU A 147 4.54 -4.08 9.86
CA LEU A 147 3.93 -4.88 10.93
C LEU A 147 2.51 -5.25 10.54
N ALA A 148 2.18 -6.54 10.64
CA ALA A 148 0.81 -7.02 10.60
C ALA A 148 0.17 -6.78 11.97
N ILE A 149 -0.99 -6.12 11.96
CA ILE A 149 -1.77 -5.85 13.15
C ILE A 149 -3.26 -6.02 12.84
N SER A 150 -4.06 -6.23 13.89
CA SER A 150 -5.50 -6.05 13.83
C SER A 150 -5.95 -5.00 14.84
N TRP A 151 -6.98 -4.25 14.45
CA TRP A 151 -7.62 -3.23 15.26
C TRP A 151 -8.99 -3.69 15.73
N ALA A 152 -9.17 -3.73 17.04
CA ALA A 152 -10.41 -4.02 17.76
C ALA A 152 -11.16 -5.28 17.26
N ASP A 153 -10.44 -6.30 16.78
CA ASP A 153 -10.99 -7.52 16.14
C ASP A 153 -11.93 -7.23 14.95
N ARG A 154 -11.75 -6.07 14.31
CA ARG A 154 -12.62 -5.56 13.24
C ARG A 154 -11.91 -5.43 11.92
N ILE A 155 -10.65 -4.98 11.93
CA ILE A 155 -9.87 -4.76 10.72
C ILE A 155 -8.46 -5.33 10.91
N SER A 156 -8.03 -6.21 10.02
CA SER A 156 -6.65 -6.74 9.94
C SER A 156 -5.94 -6.15 8.74
N PHE A 157 -4.69 -5.72 8.92
CA PHE A 157 -3.89 -5.11 7.87
C PHE A 157 -2.40 -5.18 8.18
N ILE A 158 -1.58 -4.82 7.18
CA ILE A 158 -0.17 -4.54 7.35
C ILE A 158 0.05 -3.08 7.12
N ILE A 159 0.64 -2.42 8.12
CA ILE A 159 1.10 -1.06 8.01
C ILE A 159 2.59 -1.05 7.72
N ASP A 160 3.02 -0.11 6.87
CA ASP A 160 4.43 0.14 6.62
C ASP A 160 4.90 1.49 7.17
N GLU A 161 6.21 1.72 7.04
CA GLU A 161 6.89 2.94 7.48
C GLU A 161 6.34 4.25 6.88
N ASN A 162 5.57 4.18 5.78
CA ASN A 162 4.94 5.33 5.13
C ASN A 162 3.43 5.40 5.41
N LEU A 163 2.95 4.69 6.44
CA LEU A 163 1.53 4.59 6.80
C LEU A 163 0.66 3.96 5.69
N SER A 164 1.26 3.23 4.74
CA SER A 164 0.48 2.52 3.71
C SER A 164 -0.18 1.29 4.32
N ILE A 165 -1.50 1.20 4.15
CA ILE A 165 -2.31 0.08 4.62
C ILE A 165 -2.37 -0.98 3.51
N LYS A 166 -1.83 -2.16 3.80
CA LYS A 166 -1.70 -3.29 2.86
C LYS A 166 -2.48 -4.49 3.36
N ARG A 167 -3.03 -5.28 2.44
CA ARG A 167 -3.83 -6.48 2.77
C ARG A 167 -4.92 -6.17 3.81
N LEU A 168 -5.61 -5.04 3.64
CA LEU A 168 -6.76 -4.68 4.45
C LEU A 168 -7.82 -5.79 4.35
N ARG A 169 -8.27 -6.30 5.50
CA ARG A 169 -9.34 -7.29 5.62
C ARG A 169 -10.27 -6.88 6.75
N PHE A 170 -11.57 -6.89 6.47
CA PHE A 170 -12.59 -6.83 7.51
C PHE A 170 -12.70 -8.19 8.17
N LEU A 171 -12.72 -8.22 9.49
CA LEU A 171 -12.78 -9.45 10.30
C LEU A 171 -14.25 -9.86 10.55
N ASP A 172 -14.42 -11.01 11.20
CA ASP A 172 -15.70 -11.72 11.32
C ASP A 172 -16.83 -10.83 11.85
N LEU A 173 -16.54 -9.97 12.84
CA LEU A 173 -17.53 -9.04 13.42
C LEU A 173 -18.18 -8.14 12.36
N ILE A 174 -17.45 -7.77 11.31
CA ILE A 174 -17.96 -6.97 10.19
C ILE A 174 -18.57 -7.84 9.10
N GLN A 175 -17.97 -8.99 8.80
CA GLN A 175 -18.51 -9.89 7.78
C GLN A 175 -19.89 -10.41 8.16
N ASP A 176 -20.12 -10.70 9.46
CA ASP A 176 -21.42 -11.12 9.98
C ASP A 176 -22.48 -10.00 9.82
N GLN A 177 -22.13 -8.73 10.06
CA GLN A 177 -23.04 -7.60 9.85
C GLN A 177 -23.46 -7.44 8.39
N VAL A 178 -22.54 -7.68 7.46
CA VAL A 178 -22.84 -7.65 6.02
C VAL A 178 -23.76 -8.83 5.65
N ALA A 179 -23.51 -10.01 6.21
CA ALA A 179 -24.27 -11.23 5.91
C ALA A 179 -25.73 -11.19 6.43
N ASP A 180 -26.00 -10.44 7.49
CA ASP A 180 -27.35 -10.26 8.06
C ASP A 180 -28.27 -9.40 7.18
N ILE A 181 -27.74 -8.72 6.15
CA ILE A 181 -28.50 -7.83 5.27
C ILE A 181 -28.81 -8.55 3.96
N GLU A 182 -30.06 -8.98 3.78
CA GLU A 182 -30.53 -9.52 2.51
C GLU A 182 -30.71 -8.38 1.48
N THR A 183 -30.07 -8.53 0.32
CA THR A 183 -30.20 -7.60 -0.81
C THR A 183 -30.77 -8.31 -2.03
N ASN A 184 -31.48 -7.56 -2.88
CA ASN A 184 -32.21 -8.11 -4.03
C ASN A 184 -31.47 -7.97 -5.37
N ASP A 185 -30.40 -7.17 -5.41
CA ASP A 185 -29.56 -6.95 -6.60
C ASP A 185 -28.13 -6.52 -6.24
N GLU A 186 -27.22 -6.56 -7.24
CA GLU A 186 -25.80 -6.23 -7.07
C GLU A 186 -25.55 -4.77 -6.68
N ALA A 187 -26.41 -3.84 -7.09
CA ALA A 187 -26.25 -2.42 -6.75
C ALA A 187 -26.58 -2.19 -5.27
N ALA A 188 -27.65 -2.81 -4.78
CA ALA A 188 -28.02 -2.81 -3.38
C ALA A 188 -26.94 -3.47 -2.50
N GLN A 189 -26.35 -4.59 -2.95
CA GLN A 189 -25.23 -5.19 -2.23
C GLN A 189 -24.01 -4.26 -2.16
N PHE A 190 -23.65 -3.61 -3.27
CA PHE A 190 -22.56 -2.64 -3.27
C PHE A 190 -22.83 -1.48 -2.30
N ASP A 191 -24.06 -0.95 -2.28
CA ASP A 191 -24.44 0.15 -1.38
C ASP A 191 -24.31 -0.28 0.09
N VAL A 192 -24.70 -1.51 0.43
CA VAL A 192 -24.54 -2.08 1.77
C VAL A 192 -23.06 -2.22 2.13
N ASP A 193 -22.28 -2.91 1.30
CA ASP A 193 -20.85 -3.15 1.52
C ASP A 193 -20.09 -1.83 1.66
N PHE A 194 -20.35 -0.87 0.78
CA PHE A 194 -19.71 0.44 0.79
C PHE A 194 -20.11 1.27 2.01
N SER A 195 -21.38 1.21 2.43
CA SER A 195 -21.86 1.94 3.62
C SER A 195 -21.20 1.42 4.89
N ILE A 196 -21.11 0.08 5.04
CA ILE A 196 -20.43 -0.54 6.17
C ILE A 196 -18.93 -0.23 6.12
N MET A 197 -18.27 -0.47 4.98
CA MET A 197 -16.85 -0.19 4.80
C MET A 197 -16.49 1.26 5.13
N SER A 198 -17.24 2.23 4.62
CA SER A 198 -16.98 3.66 4.84
C SER A 198 -17.24 4.08 6.29
N ALA A 199 -18.27 3.54 6.94
CA ALA A 199 -18.52 3.75 8.36
C ALA A 199 -17.36 3.21 9.21
N GLU A 200 -16.79 2.08 8.83
CA GLU A 200 -15.66 1.49 9.54
C GLU A 200 -14.37 2.24 9.37
N LEU A 201 -14.07 2.66 8.14
CA LEU A 201 -12.92 3.50 7.87
C LEU A 201 -13.02 4.87 8.55
N ALA A 202 -14.24 5.41 8.72
CA ALA A 202 -14.45 6.65 9.45
C ALA A 202 -14.08 6.55 10.94
N ASN A 203 -14.19 5.37 11.55
CA ASN A 203 -13.74 5.12 12.93
C ASN A 203 -12.25 4.75 12.98
N PHE A 204 -11.79 3.96 12.01
CA PHE A 204 -10.43 3.46 11.96
C PHE A 204 -9.39 4.56 11.67
N LEU A 205 -9.66 5.46 10.72
CA LEU A 205 -8.66 6.45 10.30
C LEU A 205 -8.27 7.45 11.39
N PRO A 206 -9.19 8.06 12.16
CA PRO A 206 -8.82 8.89 13.31
C PRO A 206 -7.99 8.10 14.32
N ARG A 207 -8.39 6.86 14.60
CA ARG A 207 -7.64 6.01 15.55
C ARG A 207 -6.24 5.70 15.05
N LEU A 208 -6.09 5.38 13.76
CA LEU A 208 -4.79 5.14 13.13
C LEU A 208 -3.84 6.32 13.35
N ILE A 209 -4.34 7.55 13.19
CA ILE A 209 -3.56 8.77 13.39
C ILE A 209 -3.13 8.92 14.85
N GLU A 210 -4.03 8.64 15.80
CA GLU A 210 -3.71 8.67 17.23
C GLU A 210 -2.62 7.67 17.62
N LEU A 211 -2.62 6.46 17.02
CA LEU A 211 -1.59 5.44 17.28
C LEU A 211 -0.18 5.95 16.99
N PHE A 212 -0.04 6.86 16.04
CA PHE A 212 1.24 7.47 15.64
C PHE A 212 1.37 8.93 16.13
N GLY A 213 0.71 9.25 17.25
CA GLY A 213 0.91 10.51 17.96
C GLY A 213 0.14 11.70 17.41
N GLY A 214 -0.74 11.52 16.42
CA GLY A 214 -1.54 12.59 15.83
C GLY A 214 -1.07 13.01 14.44
N GLU A 215 -1.91 13.81 13.76
CA GLU A 215 -1.65 14.31 12.42
C GLU A 215 -0.62 15.45 12.46
N ASN A 216 0.41 15.33 11.62
CA ASN A 216 1.37 16.39 11.42
C ASN A 216 0.92 17.30 10.27
N LYS A 217 0.27 18.41 10.61
CA LYS A 217 -0.16 19.47 9.69
C LYS A 217 1.02 20.39 9.33
N ALA A 218 2.06 19.82 8.75
CA ALA A 218 3.21 20.55 8.22
C ALA A 218 2.97 20.97 6.77
#